data_AF-A0A914CSE8-F1
#
_entry.id   AF-A0A914CSE8-F1
#
_cell.length_a   1.000
_cell.length_b   1.000
_cell.length_c   1.000
_cell.angle_alpha   90.00
_cell.angle_beta   90.00
_cell.angle_gamma   90.00
#
_symmetry.space_group_name_H-M   'P 1'
#
loop_
_entity.id
_entity.type
_entity.pdbx_description
1 polymer ?
#
loop_
_entity_poly.entity_id
_entity_poly.type
_entity_poly.pdbx_seq_one_letter_code
_entity_poly.pdbx_strand_id
1 'polypeptide(L)'
;MVYVEEYNGNPQAEFDELTKTVKKTSVLSSKWSNFSTGFIALFSSVFLPQGYPYTVTSDYLQYQIWDTIQAFASSLSGALSTSAVLRGVGVGNESATVLAASLTWLLKDGTGMVGRIIFAWAKGSALDSDCKRWRLVADILNDLAFFIELLSPHLPRIFFAPLACAASLFRSIVGVAGGATRTAITRHQARRENLADVAAKDGSQETLVNVFSLIISLILLPLVDGRPELVWTLFVLFTGVHLGANYRAVRALHLDTLNQSRLAIAVRQFIADRTVPKISEANEREPLFEQVTGPRH
;
A
#
# COMPACT_ATOMS: atom_id res chain seq x y z
N MET A 1 -0.52 80.48 16.45
CA MET A 1 0.59 79.60 16.87
C MET A 1 0.61 78.41 15.92
N VAL A 2 1.58 78.37 15.01
CA VAL A 2 1.81 77.20 14.16
C VAL A 2 2.70 76.27 15.00
N TYR A 3 2.17 75.11 15.39
CA TYR A 3 2.95 74.06 16.02
C TYR A 3 3.80 73.41 14.93
N VAL A 4 5.12 73.63 14.99
CA VAL A 4 6.09 72.86 14.21
C VAL A 4 6.44 71.65 15.08
N GLU A 5 5.89 70.49 14.76
CA GLU A 5 6.40 69.22 15.30
C GLU A 5 7.81 69.01 14.71
N GLU A 6 8.83 69.18 15.55
CA GLU A 6 10.19 68.73 15.24
C GLU A 6 10.20 67.20 15.14
N TYR A 7 10.22 66.72 13.90
CA TYR A 7 10.43 65.30 13.60
C TYR A 7 11.86 64.92 14.00
N ASN A 8 12.03 64.41 15.21
CA ASN A 8 13.31 64.03 15.81
C ASN A 8 13.79 62.61 15.39
N GLY A 9 13.17 62.02 14.37
CA GLY A 9 13.54 60.70 13.85
C GLY A 9 14.63 60.80 12.80
N ASN A 10 15.69 60.00 12.91
CA ASN A 10 16.70 59.82 11.86
C ASN A 10 16.14 58.86 10.79
N PRO A 11 15.60 59.34 9.65
CA PRO A 11 14.89 58.50 8.68
C PRO A 11 15.82 57.46 8.03
N GLN A 12 17.13 57.74 8.03
CA GLN A 12 18.15 56.84 7.53
C GLN A 12 18.26 55.56 8.39
N ALA A 13 18.10 55.68 9.71
CA ALA A 13 18.18 54.54 10.62
C ALA A 13 17.00 53.57 10.45
N GLU A 14 15.79 54.12 10.26
CA GLU A 14 14.57 53.34 10.00
C GLU A 14 14.62 52.66 8.61
N PHE A 15 15.14 53.36 7.59
CA PHE A 15 15.38 52.78 6.27
C PHE A 15 16.43 51.66 6.29
N ASP A 16 17.52 51.83 7.06
CA ASP A 16 18.56 50.81 7.22
C ASP A 16 18.04 49.57 7.96
N GLU A 17 17.15 49.74 8.94
CA GLU A 17 16.50 48.64 9.67
C GLU A 17 15.49 47.87 8.79
N LEU A 18 14.69 48.58 8.00
CA LEU A 18 13.82 47.98 6.98
C LEU A 18 14.65 47.20 5.94
N THR A 19 15.76 47.77 5.47
CA THR A 19 16.65 47.13 4.49
C THR A 19 17.32 45.87 5.06
N LYS A 20 17.75 45.91 6.33
CA LYS A 20 18.28 44.73 7.05
C LYS A 20 17.23 43.64 7.20
N THR A 21 15.99 44.01 7.52
CA THR A 21 14.87 43.08 7.67
C THR A 21 14.54 42.42 6.33
N VAL A 22 14.40 43.18 5.24
CA VAL A 22 14.16 42.64 3.89
C VAL A 22 15.28 41.72 3.43
N LYS A 23 16.55 42.07 3.66
CA LYS A 23 17.70 41.20 3.35
C LYS A 23 17.69 39.90 4.18
N LYS A 24 17.33 39.97 5.46
CA LYS A 24 17.23 38.78 6.32
C LYS A 24 16.13 37.84 5.84
N THR A 25 14.97 38.39 5.46
CA THR A 25 13.84 37.62 4.92
C THR A 25 14.16 37.00 3.57
N SER A 26 14.86 37.71 2.66
CA SER A 26 15.26 37.16 1.37
C SER A 26 16.32 36.06 1.50
N VAL A 27 17.27 36.18 2.43
CA VAL A 27 18.26 35.14 2.75
C VAL A 27 17.61 33.91 3.41
N LEU A 28 16.62 34.11 4.29
CA LEU A 28 15.85 33.00 4.86
C LEU A 28 15.04 32.29 3.77
N SER A 29 14.35 33.05 2.91
CA SER A 29 13.60 32.50 1.77
C SER A 29 14.50 31.73 0.80
N SER A 30 15.70 32.23 0.49
CA SER A 30 16.63 31.56 -0.43
C SER A 30 17.28 30.32 0.19
N LYS A 31 17.58 30.35 1.50
CA LYS A 31 18.04 29.16 2.23
C LYS A 31 16.96 28.09 2.28
N TRP A 32 15.70 28.47 2.55
CA TRP A 32 14.57 27.55 2.53
C TRP A 32 14.30 26.99 1.14
N SER A 33 14.38 27.80 0.08
CA SER A 33 14.20 27.33 -1.30
C SER A 33 15.31 26.35 -1.70
N ASN A 34 16.56 26.64 -1.37
CA ASN A 34 17.71 25.78 -1.67
C ASN A 34 17.69 24.48 -0.84
N PHE A 35 17.26 24.55 0.42
CA PHE A 35 17.07 23.37 1.26
C PHE A 35 15.93 22.50 0.73
N SER A 36 14.80 23.10 0.36
CA SER A 36 13.65 22.37 -0.20
C SER A 36 13.97 21.70 -1.54
N THR A 37 14.70 22.37 -2.43
CA THR A 37 15.15 21.77 -3.70
C THR A 37 16.16 20.66 -3.50
N GLY A 38 17.11 20.83 -2.56
CA GLY A 38 18.05 19.77 -2.18
C GLY A 38 17.35 18.55 -1.58
N PHE A 39 16.37 18.77 -0.70
CA PHE A 39 15.56 17.70 -0.09
C PHE A 39 14.69 16.98 -1.12
N ILE A 40 14.00 17.70 -2.00
CA ILE A 40 13.19 17.11 -3.08
C ILE A 40 14.07 16.29 -4.03
N ALA A 41 15.25 16.80 -4.38
CA ALA A 41 16.19 16.08 -5.24
C ALA A 41 16.71 14.80 -4.58
N LEU A 42 17.05 14.86 -3.29
CA LEU A 42 17.45 13.69 -2.51
C LEU A 42 16.30 12.68 -2.37
N PHE A 43 15.10 13.14 -2.03
CA PHE A 43 13.92 12.29 -1.91
C PHE A 43 13.62 11.58 -3.24
N SER A 44 13.66 12.34 -4.34
CA SER A 44 13.47 11.79 -5.68
C SER A 44 14.56 10.78 -6.03
N SER A 45 15.82 11.04 -5.70
CA SER A 45 16.92 10.11 -6.01
C SER A 45 16.87 8.83 -5.17
N VAL A 46 16.36 8.90 -3.95
CA VAL A 46 16.19 7.74 -3.06
C VAL A 46 15.00 6.89 -3.50
N PHE A 47 13.84 7.50 -3.75
CA PHE A 47 12.58 6.78 -3.91
C PHE A 47 12.08 6.64 -5.34
N LEU A 48 12.51 7.46 -6.29
CA LEU A 48 12.09 7.35 -7.69
C LEU A 48 13.17 6.70 -8.56
N PRO A 49 12.79 5.99 -9.63
CA PRO A 49 13.74 5.43 -10.58
C PRO A 49 14.61 6.49 -11.25
N GLN A 50 15.83 6.10 -11.62
CA GLN A 50 16.77 6.95 -12.33
C GLN A 50 16.15 7.42 -13.66
N GLY A 51 16.22 8.72 -13.92
CA GLY A 51 15.62 9.34 -15.11
C GLY A 51 14.10 9.50 -15.07
N TYR A 52 13.46 9.33 -13.91
CA TYR A 52 12.06 9.69 -13.69
C TYR A 52 11.79 11.13 -14.18
N PRO A 53 10.67 11.41 -14.87
CA PRO A 53 9.55 10.49 -15.16
C PRO A 53 9.69 9.67 -16.45
N TYR A 54 10.76 9.82 -17.21
CA TYR A 54 10.84 9.30 -18.60
C TYR A 54 11.27 7.82 -18.71
N THR A 55 11.56 7.18 -17.58
CA THR A 55 12.02 5.79 -17.47
C THR A 55 10.99 4.87 -16.83
N VAL A 56 9.76 5.36 -16.63
CA VAL A 56 8.64 4.56 -16.14
C VAL A 56 7.38 4.83 -16.98
N THR A 57 6.34 4.02 -16.78
CA THR A 57 5.00 4.31 -17.28
C THR A 57 4.40 5.57 -16.68
N SER A 58 3.49 6.21 -17.41
CA SER A 58 2.77 7.39 -16.93
C SER A 58 1.88 7.13 -15.71
N ASP A 59 1.48 5.88 -15.48
CA ASP A 59 0.67 5.47 -14.33
C ASP A 59 1.49 5.23 -13.04
N TYR A 60 2.82 5.23 -13.11
CA TYR A 60 3.71 4.86 -12.01
C TYR A 60 3.42 5.64 -10.72
N LEU A 61 3.48 6.97 -10.78
CA LEU A 61 3.39 7.79 -9.57
C LEU A 61 1.99 7.69 -8.93
N GLN A 62 0.94 7.74 -9.75
CA GLN A 62 -0.43 7.65 -9.25
C GLN A 62 -0.66 6.30 -8.57
N TYR A 63 -0.17 5.21 -9.17
CA TYR A 63 -0.22 3.89 -8.58
C TYR A 63 0.53 3.83 -7.24
N GLN A 64 1.80 4.27 -7.20
CA GLN A 64 2.65 4.18 -6.02
C GLN A 64 2.11 4.97 -4.83
N ILE A 65 1.44 6.11 -5.07
CA ILE A 65 0.76 6.86 -4.01
C ILE A 65 -0.38 6.04 -3.38
N TRP A 66 -1.24 5.44 -4.20
CA TRP A 66 -2.35 4.63 -3.69
C TRP A 66 -1.86 3.33 -3.04
N ASP A 67 -0.85 2.69 -3.62
CA ASP A 67 -0.19 1.50 -3.07
C ASP A 67 0.45 1.77 -1.71
N THR A 68 1.09 2.94 -1.55
CA THR A 68 1.64 3.41 -0.27
C THR A 68 0.57 3.58 0.81
N ILE A 69 -0.55 4.22 0.47
CA ILE A 69 -1.69 4.40 1.40
C ILE A 69 -2.28 3.04 1.80
N GLN A 70 -2.43 2.16 0.82
CA GLN A 70 -2.91 0.79 1.00
C GLN A 70 -1.99 0.01 1.94
N ALA A 71 -0.69 -0.04 1.66
CA ALA A 71 0.31 -0.71 2.48
C ALA A 71 0.33 -0.19 3.93
N PHE A 72 0.26 1.14 4.11
CA PHE A 72 0.21 1.75 5.45
C PHE A 72 -0.99 1.26 6.27
N ALA A 73 -2.20 1.29 5.70
CA ALA A 73 -3.41 0.82 6.38
C ALA A 73 -3.38 -0.69 6.68
N SER A 74 -2.83 -1.48 5.76
CA SER A 74 -2.62 -2.92 5.94
C SER A 74 -1.67 -3.23 7.10
N SER A 75 -0.56 -2.49 7.20
CA SER A 75 0.42 -2.67 8.28
C SER A 75 -0.13 -2.32 9.66
N LEU A 76 -0.96 -1.27 9.78
CA LEU A 76 -1.63 -0.95 11.04
C LEU A 76 -2.65 -2.02 11.45
N SER A 77 -3.44 -2.52 10.50
CA SER A 77 -4.35 -3.66 10.74
C SER A 77 -3.56 -4.91 11.18
N GLY A 78 -2.40 -5.15 10.56
CA GLY A 78 -1.50 -6.22 10.92
C GLY A 78 -0.93 -6.13 12.33
N ALA A 79 -0.65 -4.92 12.83
CA ALA A 79 -0.24 -4.74 14.22
C ALA A 79 -1.36 -5.12 15.20
N LEU A 80 -2.60 -4.65 14.96
CA LEU A 80 -3.77 -5.02 15.76
C LEU A 80 -4.00 -6.54 15.75
N SER A 81 -3.93 -7.14 14.56
CA SER A 81 -4.10 -8.57 14.35
C SER A 81 -3.04 -9.40 15.07
N THR A 82 -1.77 -8.98 14.98
CA THR A 82 -0.65 -9.64 15.67
C THR A 82 -0.84 -9.63 17.18
N SER A 83 -1.27 -8.50 17.74
CA SER A 83 -1.58 -8.40 19.18
C SER A 83 -2.69 -9.39 19.59
N ALA A 84 -3.75 -9.50 18.77
CA ALA A 84 -4.84 -10.46 19.02
C ALA A 84 -4.36 -11.91 18.94
N VAL A 85 -3.53 -12.28 17.96
CA VAL A 85 -2.94 -13.62 17.85
C VAL A 85 -2.08 -13.96 19.06
N LEU A 86 -1.27 -13.02 19.56
CA LEU A 86 -0.47 -13.21 20.78
C LEU A 86 -1.34 -13.46 22.01
N ARG A 87 -2.46 -12.73 22.15
CA ARG A 87 -3.42 -13.01 23.22
C ARG A 87 -4.10 -14.37 23.04
N GLY A 88 -4.49 -14.70 21.81
CA GLY A 88 -5.16 -15.96 21.47
C GLY A 88 -4.31 -17.20 21.73
N VAL A 89 -3.00 -17.12 21.52
CA VAL A 89 -2.06 -18.21 21.86
C VAL A 89 -1.80 -18.33 23.37
N GLY A 90 -2.23 -17.33 24.15
CA GLY A 90 -2.18 -17.35 25.61
C GLY A 90 -1.07 -16.53 26.25
N VAL A 91 -0.47 -15.57 25.53
CA VAL A 91 0.45 -14.61 26.15
C VAL A 91 -0.26 -13.87 27.29
N GLY A 92 0.32 -13.91 28.49
CA GLY A 92 -0.26 -13.31 29.69
C GLY A 92 -1.21 -14.22 30.48
N ASN A 93 -1.36 -15.49 30.09
CA ASN A 93 -2.19 -16.46 30.80
C ASN A 93 -1.34 -17.60 31.40
N GLU A 94 -1.36 -17.74 32.73
CA GLU A 94 -0.58 -18.72 33.49
C GLU A 94 -0.89 -20.18 33.13
N SER A 95 -2.09 -20.47 32.62
CA SER A 95 -2.48 -21.82 32.17
C SER A 95 -2.03 -22.17 30.75
N ALA A 96 -1.46 -21.21 30.00
CA ALA A 96 -0.98 -21.45 28.65
C ALA A 96 0.41 -22.10 28.68
N THR A 97 0.62 -23.13 27.86
CA THR A 97 1.91 -23.81 27.77
C THR A 97 2.66 -23.40 26.51
N VAL A 98 3.98 -23.26 26.64
CA VAL A 98 4.87 -23.02 25.48
C VAL A 98 4.73 -24.13 24.43
N LEU A 99 4.52 -25.38 24.85
CA LEU A 99 4.32 -26.50 23.92
C LEU A 99 3.06 -26.33 23.05
N ALA A 100 1.91 -26.02 23.65
CA ALA A 100 0.67 -25.81 22.88
C ALA A 100 0.78 -24.62 21.92
N ALA A 101 1.43 -23.53 22.36
CA ALA A 101 1.73 -22.38 21.52
C ALA A 101 2.59 -22.75 20.31
N SER A 102 3.70 -23.47 20.55
CA SER A 102 4.62 -23.94 19.51
C SER A 102 3.94 -24.88 18.52
N LEU A 103 3.12 -25.83 18.99
CA LEU A 103 2.36 -26.73 18.12
C LEU A 103 1.36 -25.96 17.24
N THR A 104 0.67 -24.97 17.81
CA THR A 104 -0.23 -24.11 17.02
C THR A 104 0.52 -23.34 15.94
N TRP A 105 1.72 -22.84 16.26
CA TRP A 105 2.57 -22.13 15.31
C TRP A 105 3.04 -23.03 14.15
N LEU A 106 3.49 -24.25 14.47
CA LEU A 106 3.88 -25.24 13.47
C LEU A 106 2.71 -25.64 12.58
N LEU A 107 1.53 -25.87 13.16
CA LEU A 107 0.33 -26.24 12.40
C LEU A 107 -0.12 -25.13 11.46
N LYS A 108 -0.20 -23.87 11.95
CA LYS A 108 -0.61 -22.75 11.09
C LYS A 108 0.41 -22.50 9.98
N ASP A 109 1.71 -22.59 10.27
CA ASP A 109 2.76 -22.34 9.27
C ASP A 109 2.79 -23.46 8.23
N GLY A 110 2.71 -24.72 8.66
CA GLY A 110 2.60 -25.87 7.77
C GLY A 110 1.37 -25.80 6.86
N THR A 111 0.21 -25.42 7.41
CA THR A 111 -1.02 -25.21 6.63
C THR A 111 -0.83 -24.13 5.57
N GLY A 112 -0.22 -23.00 5.94
CA GLY A 112 0.09 -21.92 5.01
C GLY A 112 1.07 -22.32 3.91
N MET A 113 2.09 -23.11 4.24
CA MET A 113 3.08 -23.64 3.28
C MET A 113 2.44 -24.60 2.26
N VAL A 114 1.59 -25.52 2.71
CA VAL A 114 0.84 -26.40 1.79
C VAL A 114 -0.11 -25.59 0.92
N GLY A 115 -0.83 -24.64 1.53
CA GLY A 115 -1.76 -23.74 0.86
C GLY A 115 -1.15 -22.94 -0.28
N ARG A 116 0.00 -22.31 -0.06
CA ARG A 116 0.70 -21.54 -1.11
C ARG A 116 1.17 -22.41 -2.27
N ILE A 117 1.61 -23.64 -2.01
CA ILE A 117 2.05 -24.58 -3.07
C ILE A 117 0.85 -24.96 -3.94
N ILE A 118 -0.26 -25.37 -3.32
CA ILE A 118 -1.48 -25.75 -4.04
C ILE A 118 -2.02 -24.56 -4.84
N PHE A 119 -2.05 -23.37 -4.24
CA PHE A 119 -2.52 -22.17 -4.92
C PHE A 119 -1.65 -21.78 -6.11
N ALA A 120 -0.32 -21.80 -5.95
CA ALA A 120 0.61 -21.52 -7.05
C ALA A 120 0.44 -22.51 -8.20
N TRP A 121 0.29 -23.80 -7.90
CA TRP A 121 0.00 -24.83 -8.90
C TRP A 121 -1.35 -24.60 -9.62
N ALA A 122 -2.41 -24.27 -8.86
CA ALA A 122 -3.75 -24.15 -9.41
C ALA A 122 -4.02 -22.84 -10.19
N LYS A 123 -3.35 -21.74 -9.81
CA LYS A 123 -3.67 -20.39 -10.32
C LYS A 123 -2.48 -19.58 -10.84
N GLY A 124 -1.25 -20.06 -10.70
CA GLY A 124 -0.04 -19.30 -11.02
C GLY A 124 0.00 -18.71 -12.43
N SER A 125 -0.47 -19.45 -13.43
CA SER A 125 -0.47 -18.99 -14.83
C SER A 125 -1.40 -17.81 -15.12
N ALA A 126 -2.42 -17.58 -14.29
CA ALA A 126 -3.39 -16.50 -14.48
C ALA A 126 -3.05 -15.22 -13.67
N LEU A 127 -2.06 -15.27 -12.78
CA LEU A 127 -1.73 -14.15 -11.89
C LEU A 127 -1.17 -12.94 -12.65
N ASP A 128 -0.42 -13.18 -13.73
CA ASP A 128 0.15 -12.12 -14.57
C ASP A 128 -0.92 -11.44 -15.45
N SER A 129 -1.79 -12.23 -16.09
CA SER A 129 -2.83 -11.72 -16.99
C SER A 129 -3.96 -10.97 -16.28
N ASP A 130 -4.36 -11.43 -15.08
CA ASP A 130 -5.46 -10.86 -14.31
C ASP A 130 -4.95 -10.07 -13.09
N CYS A 131 -3.85 -9.33 -13.25
CA CYS A 131 -3.13 -8.76 -12.11
C CYS A 131 -3.96 -7.76 -11.28
N LYS A 132 -4.77 -6.91 -11.91
CA LYS A 132 -5.67 -5.97 -11.21
C LYS A 132 -6.68 -6.69 -10.32
N ARG A 133 -7.27 -7.78 -10.83
CA ARG A 133 -8.20 -8.62 -10.08
C ARG A 133 -7.50 -9.27 -8.89
N TRP A 134 -6.36 -9.90 -9.14
CA TRP A 134 -5.64 -10.63 -8.10
C TRP A 134 -5.09 -9.71 -7.00
N ARG A 135 -4.73 -8.47 -7.32
CA ARG A 135 -4.44 -7.42 -6.33
C ARG A 135 -5.62 -7.21 -5.37
N LEU A 136 -6.83 -7.04 -5.89
CA LEU A 136 -8.02 -6.83 -5.05
C LEU A 136 -8.42 -8.09 -4.27
N VAL A 137 -8.38 -9.25 -4.92
CA VAL A 137 -8.70 -10.53 -4.26
C VAL A 137 -7.71 -10.83 -3.14
N ALA A 138 -6.42 -10.56 -3.35
CA ALA A 138 -5.41 -10.74 -2.32
C ALA A 138 -5.70 -9.83 -1.10
N ASP A 139 -6.00 -8.55 -1.30
CA ASP A 139 -6.27 -7.67 -0.17
C ASP A 139 -7.57 -8.01 0.57
N ILE A 140 -8.61 -8.46 -0.13
CA ILE A 140 -9.84 -8.98 0.51
C ILE A 140 -9.51 -10.21 1.37
N LEU A 141 -8.70 -11.15 0.87
CA LEU A 141 -8.28 -12.32 1.64
C LEU A 141 -7.39 -11.94 2.83
N ASN A 142 -6.56 -10.90 2.68
CA ASN A 142 -5.72 -10.40 3.76
C ASN A 142 -6.56 -9.78 4.89
N ASP A 143 -7.56 -8.97 4.54
CA ASP A 143 -8.49 -8.38 5.50
C ASP A 143 -9.37 -9.45 6.17
N LEU A 144 -9.76 -10.49 5.44
CA LEU A 144 -10.44 -11.64 6.03
C LEU A 144 -9.54 -12.41 7.02
N ALA A 145 -8.24 -12.54 6.71
CA ALA A 145 -7.28 -13.14 7.64
C ALA A 145 -7.15 -12.31 8.92
N PHE A 146 -7.02 -10.98 8.80
CA PHE A 146 -7.00 -10.07 9.94
C PHE A 146 -8.30 -10.15 10.76
N PHE A 147 -9.45 -10.19 10.10
CA PHE A 147 -10.74 -10.35 10.76
C PHE A 147 -10.80 -11.65 11.59
N ILE A 148 -10.38 -12.77 11.02
CA ILE A 148 -10.34 -14.07 11.71
C ILE A 148 -9.41 -14.01 12.92
N GLU A 149 -8.22 -13.44 12.75
CA GLU A 149 -7.21 -13.30 13.81
C GLU A 149 -7.71 -12.40 14.96
N LEU A 150 -8.36 -11.28 14.65
CA LEU A 150 -8.98 -10.38 15.63
C LEU A 150 -10.18 -11.02 16.34
N LEU A 151 -10.98 -11.81 15.62
CA LEU A 151 -12.14 -12.52 16.19
C LEU A 151 -11.72 -13.69 17.08
N SER A 152 -10.62 -14.36 16.75
CA SER A 152 -10.21 -15.62 17.37
C SER A 152 -10.14 -15.62 18.90
N PRO A 153 -9.67 -14.55 19.60
CA PRO A 153 -9.59 -14.53 21.06
C PRO A 153 -10.95 -14.34 21.73
N HIS A 154 -11.98 -13.91 20.98
CA HIS A 154 -13.35 -13.77 21.47
C HIS A 154 -14.15 -15.09 21.41
N LEU A 155 -13.57 -16.13 20.83
CA LEU A 155 -14.20 -17.45 20.69
C LEU A 155 -13.64 -18.45 21.72
N PRO A 156 -14.34 -19.56 21.99
CA PRO A 156 -13.81 -20.63 22.82
C PRO A 156 -12.45 -21.12 22.33
N ARG A 157 -11.51 -21.37 23.26
CA ARG A 157 -10.10 -21.69 22.96
C ARG A 157 -9.89 -22.83 21.98
N ILE A 158 -10.81 -23.80 21.93
CA ILE A 158 -10.77 -24.94 21.00
C ILE A 158 -10.76 -24.50 19.53
N PHE A 159 -11.32 -23.32 19.21
CA PHE A 159 -11.37 -22.80 17.85
C PHE A 159 -10.13 -22.01 17.45
N PHE A 160 -9.25 -21.62 18.38
CA PHE A 160 -8.11 -20.77 18.08
C PHE A 160 -7.17 -21.39 17.04
N ALA A 161 -6.73 -22.64 17.25
CA ALA A 161 -5.79 -23.29 16.33
C ALA A 161 -6.36 -23.48 14.91
N PRO A 162 -7.60 -23.98 14.71
CA PRO A 162 -8.24 -24.02 13.39
C PRO A 162 -8.33 -22.65 12.71
N LEU A 163 -8.71 -21.60 13.45
CA LEU A 163 -8.83 -20.24 12.92
C LEU A 163 -7.47 -19.64 12.54
N ALA A 164 -6.44 -19.86 13.37
CA ALA A 164 -5.07 -19.46 13.06
C ALA A 164 -4.54 -20.16 11.79
N CYS A 165 -4.88 -21.44 11.59
CA CYS A 165 -4.56 -22.17 10.36
C CYS A 165 -5.29 -21.58 9.14
N ALA A 166 -6.58 -21.26 9.27
CA ALA A 166 -7.35 -20.63 8.20
C ALA A 166 -6.82 -19.23 7.82
N ALA A 167 -6.49 -18.40 8.81
CA ALA A 167 -5.87 -17.10 8.57
C ALA A 167 -4.49 -17.24 7.89
N SER A 168 -3.65 -18.17 8.35
CA SER A 168 -2.34 -18.45 7.75
C SER A 168 -2.44 -18.95 6.30
N LEU A 169 -3.46 -19.77 5.99
CA LEU A 169 -3.77 -20.19 4.63
C LEU A 169 -4.08 -18.97 3.74
N PHE A 170 -4.97 -18.07 4.19
CA PHE A 170 -5.29 -16.85 3.45
C PHE A 170 -4.04 -15.97 3.27
N ARG A 171 -3.29 -15.65 4.33
CA ARG A 171 -2.05 -14.86 4.22
C ARG A 171 -1.03 -15.49 3.27
N SER A 172 -0.95 -16.82 3.23
CA SER A 172 -0.04 -17.52 2.32
C SER A 172 -0.48 -17.42 0.86
N ILE A 173 -1.79 -17.47 0.58
CA ILE A 173 -2.34 -17.20 -0.76
C ILE A 173 -2.06 -15.74 -1.16
N VAL A 174 -2.29 -14.80 -0.24
CA VAL A 174 -1.99 -13.37 -0.42
C VAL A 174 -0.52 -13.15 -0.76
N GLY A 175 0.40 -13.82 -0.07
CA GLY A 175 1.83 -13.72 -0.37
C GLY A 175 2.18 -14.14 -1.80
N VAL A 176 1.57 -15.21 -2.31
CA VAL A 176 1.79 -15.65 -3.70
C VAL A 176 1.15 -14.70 -4.71
N ALA A 177 -0.14 -14.38 -4.54
CA ALA A 177 -0.86 -13.51 -5.46
C ALA A 177 -0.28 -12.08 -5.47
N GLY A 178 -0.01 -11.52 -4.28
CA GLY A 178 0.62 -10.21 -4.11
C GLY A 178 2.01 -10.16 -4.71
N GLY A 179 2.85 -11.18 -4.47
CA GLY A 179 4.18 -11.27 -5.06
C GLY A 179 4.15 -11.33 -6.59
N ALA A 180 3.33 -12.21 -7.16
CA ALA A 180 3.22 -12.38 -8.61
C ALA A 180 2.66 -11.12 -9.31
N THR A 181 1.59 -10.53 -8.75
CA THR A 181 1.00 -9.30 -9.32
C THR A 181 1.92 -8.10 -9.18
N ARG A 182 2.68 -7.99 -8.08
CA ARG A 182 3.73 -6.99 -7.93
C ARG A 182 4.78 -7.14 -9.02
N THR A 183 5.28 -8.35 -9.27
CA THR A 183 6.24 -8.60 -10.37
C THR A 183 5.67 -8.17 -11.73
N ALA A 184 4.42 -8.51 -12.03
CA ALA A 184 3.74 -8.09 -13.26
C ALA A 184 3.67 -6.56 -13.40
N ILE A 185 3.35 -5.86 -12.31
CA ILE A 185 3.22 -4.41 -12.28
C ILE A 185 4.59 -3.72 -12.36
N THR A 186 5.60 -4.20 -11.64
CA THR A 186 6.98 -3.68 -11.75
C THR A 186 7.50 -3.85 -13.19
N ARG A 187 7.21 -5.00 -13.83
CA ARG A 187 7.55 -5.22 -15.25
C ARG A 187 6.81 -4.26 -16.16
N HIS A 188 5.52 -4.05 -15.94
CA HIS A 188 4.73 -3.07 -16.68
C HIS A 188 5.29 -1.66 -16.51
N GLN A 189 5.70 -1.28 -15.30
CA GLN A 189 6.18 0.07 -15.00
C GLN A 189 7.58 0.35 -15.54
N ALA A 190 8.42 -0.67 -15.70
CA ALA A 190 9.77 -0.52 -16.21
C ALA A 190 9.80 -0.07 -17.68
N ARG A 191 10.68 0.88 -18.01
CA ARG A 191 10.98 1.33 -19.38
C ARG A 191 12.50 1.45 -19.54
N ARG A 192 13.00 1.27 -20.75
CA ARG A 192 14.45 1.37 -21.07
C ARG A 192 15.29 0.37 -20.25
N GLU A 193 14.82 -0.88 -20.14
CA GLU A 193 15.55 -1.97 -19.44
C GLU A 193 15.91 -1.67 -17.97
N ASN A 194 15.13 -0.83 -17.27
CA ASN A 194 15.39 -0.44 -15.89
C ASN A 194 14.63 -1.27 -14.83
N LEU A 195 14.23 -2.51 -15.15
CA LEU A 195 13.40 -3.35 -14.29
C LEU A 195 13.94 -3.48 -12.85
N ALA A 196 15.24 -3.69 -12.72
CA ALA A 196 15.89 -3.84 -11.42
C ALA A 196 15.86 -2.54 -10.59
N ASP A 197 15.99 -1.38 -11.23
CA ASP A 197 15.91 -0.09 -10.56
C ASP A 197 14.48 0.17 -10.07
N VAL A 198 13.47 -0.05 -10.94
CA VAL A 198 12.05 0.07 -10.54
C VAL A 198 11.74 -0.86 -9.36
N ALA A 199 12.19 -2.12 -9.40
CA ALA A 199 12.01 -3.07 -8.30
C ALA A 199 12.70 -2.60 -6.99
N ALA A 200 13.92 -2.10 -7.07
CA ALA A 200 14.66 -1.60 -5.90
C ALA A 200 14.01 -0.34 -5.29
N LYS A 201 13.47 0.55 -6.13
CA LYS A 201 12.77 1.76 -5.69
C LYS A 201 11.43 1.46 -5.05
N ASP A 202 10.66 0.57 -5.66
CA ASP A 202 9.43 0.03 -5.11
C ASP A 202 9.66 -0.63 -3.73
N GLY A 203 10.69 -1.47 -3.60
CA GLY A 203 11.08 -2.05 -2.30
C GLY A 203 11.52 -1.02 -1.26
N SER A 204 12.19 0.07 -1.67
CA SER A 204 12.57 1.16 -0.77
C SER A 204 11.35 1.96 -0.29
N GLN A 205 10.38 2.20 -1.16
CA GLN A 205 9.11 2.86 -0.82
C GLN A 205 8.32 2.04 0.20
N GLU A 206 8.15 0.73 -0.05
CA GLU A 206 7.50 -0.18 0.90
C GLU A 206 8.21 -0.20 2.27
N THR A 207 9.55 -0.23 2.26
CA THR A 207 10.34 -0.19 3.50
C THR A 207 10.10 1.09 4.29
N LEU A 208 10.05 2.25 3.63
CA LEU A 208 9.74 3.53 4.28
C LEU A 208 8.35 3.50 4.93
N VAL A 209 7.35 2.99 4.21
CA VAL A 209 5.98 2.85 4.72
C VAL A 209 5.95 1.94 5.95
N ASN A 210 6.68 0.83 5.90
CA ASN A 210 6.78 -0.10 7.02
C ASN A 210 7.43 0.54 8.25
N VAL A 211 8.52 1.30 8.10
CA VAL A 211 9.14 2.06 9.19
C VAL A 211 8.16 3.04 9.82
N PHE A 212 7.42 3.80 8.99
CA PHE A 212 6.44 4.75 9.51
C PHE A 212 5.28 4.04 10.23
N SER A 213 4.72 2.98 9.63
CA SER A 213 3.67 2.17 10.25
C SER A 213 4.10 1.52 11.57
N LEU A 214 5.37 1.11 11.68
CA LEU A 214 5.96 0.54 12.89
C LEU A 214 5.95 1.58 14.03
N ILE A 215 6.44 2.79 13.76
CA ILE A 215 6.45 3.88 14.76
C ILE A 215 5.03 4.17 15.24
N ILE A 216 4.08 4.28 14.31
CA ILE A 216 2.66 4.51 14.66
C ILE A 216 2.11 3.32 15.46
N SER A 217 2.44 2.08 15.10
CA SER A 217 1.98 0.87 15.80
C SER A 217 2.50 0.80 17.24
N LEU A 218 3.73 1.24 17.50
CA LEU A 218 4.31 1.29 18.85
C LEU A 218 3.55 2.26 19.77
N ILE A 219 2.96 3.31 19.21
CA ILE A 219 2.11 4.26 19.96
C ILE A 219 0.68 3.74 20.03
N LEU A 220 0.17 3.17 18.94
CA LEU A 220 -1.21 2.72 18.80
C LEU A 220 -1.54 1.55 19.74
N LEU A 221 -0.69 0.52 19.80
CA LEU A 221 -0.98 -0.71 20.53
C LEU A 221 -1.26 -0.47 22.04
N PRO A 222 -0.46 0.33 22.77
CA PRO A 222 -0.78 0.70 24.15
C PRO A 222 -2.09 1.47 24.30
N LEU A 223 -2.47 2.31 23.33
CA LEU A 223 -3.69 3.13 23.41
C LEU A 223 -4.98 2.31 23.24
N VAL A 224 -4.90 1.21 22.49
CA VAL A 224 -6.02 0.30 22.23
C VAL A 224 -6.06 -0.90 23.19
N ASP A 225 -5.04 -1.07 24.03
CA ASP A 225 -4.97 -2.15 25.00
C ASP A 225 -6.18 -2.11 25.95
N GLY A 226 -6.80 -3.28 26.19
CA GLY A 226 -8.05 -3.38 26.95
C GLY A 226 -9.30 -2.72 26.34
N ARG A 227 -9.25 -2.17 25.12
CA ARG A 227 -10.37 -1.43 24.49
C ARG A 227 -10.83 -2.08 23.17
N PRO A 228 -11.61 -3.19 23.23
CA PRO A 228 -11.99 -3.94 22.03
C PRO A 228 -12.81 -3.12 21.03
N GLU A 229 -13.69 -2.24 21.50
CA GLU A 229 -14.49 -1.36 20.63
C GLU A 229 -13.61 -0.45 19.76
N LEU A 230 -12.52 0.08 20.34
CA LEU A 230 -11.57 0.91 19.61
C LEU A 230 -10.77 0.10 18.60
N VAL A 231 -10.35 -1.12 18.96
CA VAL A 231 -9.68 -2.05 18.03
C VAL A 231 -10.56 -2.33 16.82
N TRP A 232 -11.82 -2.71 17.03
CA TRP A 232 -12.76 -3.01 15.95
C TRP A 232 -13.09 -1.78 15.10
N THR A 233 -13.26 -0.61 15.73
CA THR A 233 -13.48 0.66 15.01
C THR A 233 -12.31 0.99 14.10
N LEU A 234 -11.08 0.92 14.62
CA LEU A 234 -9.88 1.19 13.84
C LEU A 234 -9.67 0.16 12.74
N PHE A 235 -9.91 -1.12 13.02
CA PHE A 235 -9.83 -2.17 12.01
C PHE A 235 -10.78 -1.90 10.84
N VAL A 236 -12.07 -1.58 11.10
CA VAL A 236 -13.04 -1.25 10.04
C VAL A 236 -12.59 -0.04 9.23
N LEU A 237 -12.08 1.01 9.91
CA LEU A 237 -11.55 2.21 9.23
C LEU A 237 -10.35 1.87 8.34
N PHE A 238 -9.38 1.11 8.86
CA PHE A 238 -8.19 0.72 8.11
C PHE A 238 -8.52 -0.21 6.96
N THR A 239 -9.43 -1.17 7.12
CA THR A 239 -9.94 -2.01 6.02
C THR A 239 -10.60 -1.17 4.93
N GLY A 240 -11.41 -0.17 5.30
CA GLY A 240 -12.02 0.75 4.33
C GLY A 240 -10.98 1.54 3.53
N VAL A 241 -9.95 2.07 4.20
CA VAL A 241 -8.82 2.75 3.55
C VAL A 241 -8.02 1.80 2.68
N HIS A 242 -7.71 0.60 3.18
CA HIS A 242 -6.93 -0.44 2.51
C HIS A 242 -7.57 -0.83 1.16
N LEU A 243 -8.83 -1.26 1.19
CA LEU A 243 -9.55 -1.67 -0.02
C LEU A 243 -9.85 -0.50 -0.96
N GLY A 244 -10.19 0.67 -0.41
CA GLY A 244 -10.43 1.88 -1.21
C GLY A 244 -9.17 2.37 -1.93
N ALA A 245 -8.02 2.33 -1.26
CA ALA A 245 -6.73 2.67 -1.84
C ALA A 245 -6.30 1.65 -2.89
N ASN A 246 -6.44 0.33 -2.63
CA ASN A 246 -6.14 -0.68 -3.64
C ASN A 246 -7.01 -0.50 -4.89
N TYR A 247 -8.32 -0.28 -4.72
CA TYR A 247 -9.23 -0.01 -5.84
C TYR A 247 -8.74 1.16 -6.71
N ARG A 248 -8.30 2.25 -6.08
CA ARG A 248 -7.74 3.40 -6.80
C ARG A 248 -6.38 3.09 -7.43
N ALA A 249 -5.52 2.30 -6.78
CA ALA A 249 -4.24 1.86 -7.33
C ALA A 249 -4.44 1.04 -8.61
N VAL A 250 -5.25 -0.02 -8.56
CA VAL A 250 -5.46 -0.88 -9.74
C VAL A 250 -6.20 -0.17 -10.87
N ARG A 251 -7.04 0.83 -10.55
CA ARG A 251 -7.69 1.68 -11.55
C ARG A 251 -6.76 2.71 -12.19
N ALA A 252 -5.67 3.08 -11.52
CA ALA A 252 -4.66 3.96 -12.11
C ALA A 252 -3.80 3.25 -13.18
N LEU A 253 -3.72 1.91 -13.13
CA LEU A 253 -2.89 1.12 -14.05
C LEU A 253 -3.46 1.09 -15.48
N HIS A 254 -2.62 1.46 -16.44
CA HIS A 254 -2.85 1.40 -17.87
C HIS A 254 -1.99 0.30 -18.49
N LEU A 255 -2.37 -0.96 -18.27
CA LEU A 255 -1.59 -2.12 -18.72
C LEU A 255 -1.60 -2.21 -20.25
N ASP A 256 -0.40 -2.34 -20.83
CA ASP A 256 -0.21 -2.41 -22.29
C ASP A 256 -0.44 -3.82 -22.86
N THR A 257 -0.67 -4.81 -21.99
CA THR A 257 -0.93 -6.20 -22.37
C THR A 257 -2.42 -6.50 -22.44
N LEU A 258 -2.84 -7.34 -23.39
CA LEU A 258 -4.22 -7.81 -23.48
C LEU A 258 -4.42 -9.06 -22.61
N ASN A 259 -5.31 -8.96 -21.63
CA ASN A 259 -5.91 -10.14 -21.00
C ASN A 259 -7.23 -10.50 -21.69
N GLN A 260 -7.89 -11.55 -21.21
CA GLN A 260 -9.15 -12.02 -21.82
C GLN A 260 -10.24 -10.94 -21.84
N SER A 261 -10.36 -10.17 -20.76
CA SER A 261 -11.36 -9.10 -20.65
C SER A 261 -11.08 -7.93 -21.59
N ARG A 262 -9.84 -7.41 -21.60
CA ARG A 262 -9.43 -6.33 -22.51
C ARG A 262 -9.50 -6.76 -23.97
N LEU A 263 -9.15 -8.01 -24.28
CA LEU A 263 -9.31 -8.59 -25.62
C LEU A 263 -10.79 -8.66 -26.03
N ALA A 264 -11.67 -9.15 -25.16
CA ALA A 264 -13.09 -9.22 -25.45
C ALA A 264 -13.71 -7.84 -25.70
N ILE A 265 -13.30 -6.82 -24.93
CA ILE A 265 -13.70 -5.42 -25.15
C ILE A 265 -13.26 -4.96 -26.55
N ALA A 266 -12.00 -5.19 -26.91
CA ALA A 266 -11.47 -4.81 -28.21
C ALA A 266 -12.16 -5.51 -29.38
N VAL A 267 -12.40 -6.82 -29.28
CA VAL A 267 -13.09 -7.62 -30.30
C VAL A 267 -14.54 -7.16 -30.48
N ARG A 268 -15.27 -6.92 -29.38
CA ARG A 268 -16.67 -6.46 -29.46
C ARG A 268 -16.78 -5.10 -30.16
N GLN A 269 -15.89 -4.17 -29.83
CA GLN A 269 -15.86 -2.85 -30.47
C GLN A 269 -15.45 -2.94 -31.95
N PHE A 270 -14.51 -3.82 -32.28
CA PHE A 270 -14.11 -4.03 -33.67
C PHE A 270 -15.25 -4.64 -34.51
N ILE A 271 -16.02 -5.57 -33.94
CA ILE A 271 -17.19 -6.14 -34.62
C ILE A 271 -18.28 -5.09 -34.83
N ALA A 272 -18.54 -4.24 -33.83
CA ALA A 272 -19.57 -3.21 -33.88
C ALA A 272 -19.21 -2.06 -34.85
N ASP A 273 -18.05 -1.45 -34.65
CA ASP A 273 -17.73 -0.14 -35.22
C ASP A 273 -16.49 -0.16 -36.14
N ARG A 274 -15.84 -1.33 -36.31
CA ARG A 274 -14.56 -1.49 -37.03
C ARG A 274 -13.41 -0.65 -36.43
N THR A 275 -13.52 -0.29 -35.16
CA THR A 275 -12.47 0.42 -34.40
C THR A 275 -11.94 -0.43 -33.25
N VAL A 276 -10.77 -0.08 -32.73
CA VAL A 276 -10.15 -0.72 -31.56
C VAL A 276 -10.03 0.33 -30.45
N PRO A 277 -10.37 0.01 -29.19
CA PRO A 277 -10.26 0.94 -28.08
C PRO A 277 -8.81 1.36 -27.85
N LYS A 278 -8.62 2.56 -27.32
CA LYS A 278 -7.32 2.97 -26.78
C LYS A 278 -6.97 2.10 -25.56
N ILE A 279 -5.69 1.98 -25.25
CA ILE A 279 -5.21 1.24 -24.06
C ILE A 279 -5.90 1.74 -22.79
N SER A 280 -6.02 3.06 -22.63
CA SER A 280 -6.70 3.67 -21.48
C SER A 280 -8.17 3.26 -21.39
N GLU A 281 -8.90 3.36 -22.51
CA GLU A 281 -10.31 3.00 -22.58
C GLU A 281 -10.56 1.52 -22.26
N ALA A 282 -9.72 0.62 -22.79
CA ALA A 282 -9.80 -0.80 -22.50
C ALA A 282 -9.51 -1.12 -21.02
N ASN A 283 -8.56 -0.41 -20.40
CA ASN A 283 -8.20 -0.55 -18.98
C ASN A 283 -9.27 0.01 -18.04
N GLU A 284 -9.95 1.11 -18.42
CA GLU A 284 -11.06 1.69 -17.67
C GLU A 284 -12.30 0.78 -17.71
N ARG A 285 -12.62 0.23 -18.88
CA ARG A 285 -13.76 -0.67 -19.10
C ARG A 285 -13.54 -2.09 -18.57
N GLU A 286 -12.31 -2.45 -18.20
CA GLU A 286 -11.98 -3.76 -17.66
C GLU A 286 -12.75 -4.04 -16.36
N PRO A 287 -13.57 -5.10 -16.31
CA PRO A 287 -14.20 -5.53 -15.07
C PRO A 287 -13.14 -6.12 -14.13
N LEU A 288 -13.18 -5.71 -12.86
CA LEU A 288 -12.20 -6.17 -11.87
C LEU A 288 -12.55 -7.52 -11.25
N PHE A 289 -13.84 -7.91 -11.23
CA PHE A 289 -14.31 -9.16 -10.60
C PHE A 289 -15.02 -10.11 -11.55
N GLU A 290 -15.50 -9.65 -12.71
CA GLU A 290 -16.16 -10.52 -13.68
C GLU A 290 -15.12 -11.12 -14.63
N GLN A 291 -15.21 -12.43 -14.87
CA GLN A 291 -14.46 -13.07 -15.93
C GLN A 291 -15.31 -13.11 -17.19
N VAL A 292 -14.70 -12.76 -18.32
CA VAL A 292 -15.31 -13.08 -19.62
C VAL A 292 -15.23 -14.59 -19.79
N THR A 293 -16.35 -15.28 -19.56
CA THR A 293 -16.46 -16.71 -19.81
C THR A 293 -16.61 -16.93 -21.31
N GLY A 294 -15.50 -17.29 -21.97
CA GLY A 294 -15.50 -17.94 -23.27
C GLY A 294 -15.05 -19.40 -23.13
N PRO A 295 -15.38 -20.29 -24.08
CA PRO A 295 -14.82 -21.64 -24.09
C PRO A 295 -13.29 -21.54 -24.08
N ARG A 296 -12.66 -22.19 -23.09
CA ARG A 296 -11.22 -22.41 -23.09
C ARG A 296 -10.94 -23.48 -24.13
N HIS A 297 -10.43 -23.08 -25.28
CA HIS A 297 -9.91 -24.01 -26.29
C HIS A 297 -8.55 -24.54 -25.87
#